data_AF-A0A095Y4L0-F1
#
_entry.id   AF-A0A095Y4L0-F1
#
_cell.length_a   1.000
_cell.length_b   1.000
_cell.length_c   1.000
_cell.angle_alpha   90.00
_cell.angle_beta   90.00
_cell.angle_gamma   90.00
#
_symmetry.space_group_name_H-M   'P 1'
#
loop_
_entity.id
_entity.type
_entity.pdbx_description
1 polymer ?
#
loop_
_entity_poly.entity_id
_entity_poly.type
_entity_poly.pdbx_seq_one_letter_code
_entity_poly.pdbx_strand_id
1 'polypeptide(L)'
;METTAYTTEWDDTYTITTRTGKYDDTNPSDDVSRIIEAHDEDGDLVSHMYLDLTTGQIMQVETREENQREGIATALAQYAVDNGIPIFHSPEEHCTHEGLSFAYATDFIDEIDPELAYQP
;
A
#
# COMPACT_ATOMS: atom_id res chain seq x y z
N MET A 1 -5.59 16.64 -4.44
CA MET A 1 -5.41 15.20 -4.22
C MET A 1 -5.84 14.53 -5.50
N GLU A 2 -4.96 13.73 -6.09
CA GLU A 2 -5.36 12.85 -7.19
C GLU A 2 -6.23 11.73 -6.62
N THR A 3 -7.18 11.27 -7.43
CA THR A 3 -8.21 10.33 -7.00
C THR A 3 -8.52 9.42 -8.18
N THR A 4 -8.50 8.12 -7.94
CA THR A 4 -8.79 7.10 -8.94
C THR A 4 -9.86 6.17 -8.40
N ALA A 5 -10.87 5.87 -9.21
CA ALA A 5 -11.84 4.83 -8.87
C ALA A 5 -11.30 3.46 -9.27
N TYR A 6 -11.47 2.47 -8.40
CA TYR A 6 -11.23 1.06 -8.69
C TYR A 6 -12.54 0.30 -8.50
N THR A 7 -12.95 -0.47 -9.50
CA THR A 7 -14.15 -1.31 -9.43
C THR A 7 -13.72 -2.78 -9.52
N THR A 8 -14.20 -3.60 -8.58
CA THR A 8 -13.89 -5.03 -8.52
C THR A 8 -14.71 -5.82 -9.55
N GLU A 9 -14.48 -7.13 -9.62
CA GLU A 9 -15.31 -8.02 -10.44
C GLU A 9 -16.75 -8.22 -9.90
N TRP A 10 -17.02 -7.79 -8.66
CA TRP A 10 -18.35 -7.85 -8.03
C TRP A 10 -19.09 -6.51 -8.07
N ASP A 11 -18.63 -5.56 -8.88
CA ASP A 11 -19.16 -4.19 -9.04
C ASP A 11 -19.01 -3.30 -7.78
N ASP A 12 -18.25 -3.72 -6.77
CA ASP A 12 -17.88 -2.87 -5.64
C ASP A 12 -16.89 -1.79 -6.11
N THR A 13 -17.16 -0.54 -5.76
CA THR A 13 -16.35 0.60 -6.19
C THR A 13 -15.65 1.25 -5.00
N TYR A 14 -14.35 1.45 -5.16
CA TYR A 14 -13.48 2.07 -4.18
C TYR A 14 -12.83 3.33 -4.74
N THR A 15 -12.71 4.33 -3.88
CA THR A 15 -11.99 5.57 -4.15
C THR A 15 -10.58 5.47 -3.60
N ILE A 16 -9.59 5.43 -4.48
CA ILE A 16 -8.17 5.43 -4.12
C ILE A 16 -7.66 6.86 -4.03
N THR A 17 -7.01 7.19 -2.91
CA THR A 17 -6.41 8.50 -2.64
C THR A 17 -5.00 8.34 -2.07
N THR A 18 -4.24 9.44 -2.05
CA THR A 18 -2.93 9.47 -1.40
C THR A 18 -2.77 10.69 -0.50
N ARG A 19 -2.09 10.49 0.62
CA ARG A 19 -1.70 11.52 1.58
C ARG A 19 -0.34 11.20 2.21
N THR A 20 0.18 12.11 3.03
CA THR A 20 1.31 11.85 3.91
C THR A 20 0.85 11.94 5.35
N GLY A 21 1.35 11.05 6.21
CA GLY A 21 0.97 11.03 7.63
C GLY A 21 1.82 10.06 8.41
N LYS A 22 1.65 10.02 9.73
CA LYS A 22 2.26 8.99 10.58
C LYS A 22 1.39 7.74 10.62
N TYR A 23 2.00 6.63 11.00
CA TYR A 23 1.28 5.42 11.33
C TYR A 23 0.47 5.61 12.62
N ASP A 24 1.15 6.03 13.70
CA ASP A 24 0.53 6.48 14.95
C ASP A 24 0.85 7.95 15.22
N ASP A 25 -0.15 8.83 15.08
CA ASP A 25 -0.01 10.26 15.37
C ASP A 25 0.24 10.55 16.87
N THR A 26 0.02 9.56 17.74
CA THR A 26 0.31 9.66 19.18
C THR A 26 1.76 9.28 19.51
N ASN A 27 2.45 8.59 18.60
CA ASN A 27 3.86 8.27 18.75
C ASN A 27 4.74 9.33 18.04
N PRO A 28 5.41 10.23 18.77
CA PRO A 28 6.24 11.25 18.15
C PRO A 28 7.45 10.68 17.40
N SER A 29 7.88 9.45 17.70
CA SER A 29 8.99 8.79 17.01
C SER A 29 8.60 8.13 15.69
N ASP A 30 7.30 8.01 15.38
CA ASP A 30 6.87 7.43 14.11
C ASP A 30 7.25 8.37 12.96
N ASP A 31 7.91 7.79 11.97
CA ASP A 31 8.27 8.49 10.76
C ASP A 31 7.02 8.78 9.90
N VAL A 32 7.10 9.88 9.15
CA VAL A 32 6.04 10.21 8.19
C VAL A 32 6.18 9.29 6.99
N SER A 33 5.08 8.63 6.62
CA SER A 33 4.98 7.77 5.45
C SER A 33 4.13 8.44 4.37
N ARG A 34 4.28 7.97 3.13
CA ARG A 34 3.24 8.14 2.11
C ARG A 34 2.21 7.05 2.32
N ILE A 35 0.94 7.43 2.29
CA ILE A 35 -0.18 6.54 2.55
C ILE A 35 -1.08 6.56 1.32
N ILE A 36 -1.37 5.39 0.78
CA ILE A 36 -2.32 5.20 -0.31
C ILE A 36 -3.49 4.43 0.29
N GLU A 37 -4.70 4.95 0.12
CA GLU A 37 -5.90 4.48 0.83
C GLU A 37 -7.03 4.24 -0.15
N ALA A 38 -7.71 3.11 -0.02
CA ALA A 38 -8.98 2.81 -0.69
C ALA A 38 -10.12 2.98 0.32
N HIS A 39 -11.12 3.78 -0.06
CA HIS A 39 -12.36 3.94 0.70
C HIS A 39 -13.55 3.42 -0.11
N ASP A 40 -14.53 2.80 0.54
CA ASP A 40 -15.78 2.42 -0.12
C ASP A 40 -16.69 3.62 -0.40
N GLU A 41 -17.89 3.36 -0.94
CA GLU A 41 -18.89 4.40 -1.27
C GLU A 41 -19.42 5.16 -0.04
N ASP A 42 -19.37 4.53 1.14
CA ASP A 42 -19.76 5.15 2.41
C ASP A 42 -18.62 6.00 3.01
N GLY A 43 -17.42 5.93 2.42
CA GLY A 43 -16.23 6.66 2.83
C GLY A 43 -15.42 5.95 3.92
N ASP A 44 -15.70 4.67 4.18
CA ASP A 44 -14.98 3.86 5.15
C ASP A 44 -13.66 3.34 4.55
N LEU A 45 -12.58 3.39 5.34
CA LEU A 45 -11.25 2.94 4.92
C LEU A 45 -11.19 1.40 4.79
N VAL A 46 -11.10 0.87 3.58
CA VAL A 46 -11.12 -0.58 3.30
C VAL A 46 -9.73 -1.18 3.14
N SER A 47 -8.80 -0.44 2.52
CA SER A 47 -7.41 -0.87 2.37
C SER A 47 -6.46 0.30 2.42
N HIS A 48 -5.24 0.04 2.88
CA HIS A 48 -4.20 1.04 2.96
C HIS A 48 -2.82 0.43 2.76
N MET A 49 -1.93 1.26 2.22
CA MET A 49 -0.53 0.93 1.97
C MET A 49 0.35 2.09 2.46
N TYR A 50 1.30 1.77 3.34
CA TYR A 50 2.31 2.70 3.82
C TYR A 50 3.61 2.48 3.07
N LEU A 51 4.14 3.57 2.52
CA LEU A 51 5.42 3.61 1.84
C LEU A 51 6.37 4.52 2.63
N ASP A 52 7.61 4.07 2.82
CA ASP A 52 8.67 4.95 3.29
C ASP A 52 8.80 6.15 2.34
N LEU A 53 8.84 7.37 2.89
CA LEU A 53 8.84 8.59 2.08
C LEU A 53 10.13 8.79 1.28
N THR A 54 11.23 8.18 1.73
CA THR A 54 12.55 8.39 1.15
C THR A 54 12.83 7.36 0.05
N THR A 55 12.53 6.09 0.33
CA THR A 55 12.86 4.97 -0.54
C THR A 55 11.69 4.48 -1.37
N GLY A 56 10.45 4.64 -0.88
CA GLY A 56 9.26 4.03 -1.48
C GLY A 56 9.05 2.57 -1.07
N GLN A 57 9.82 2.04 -0.13
CA GLN A 57 9.61 0.69 0.39
C GLN A 57 8.22 0.54 1.01
N ILE A 58 7.52 -0.54 0.66
CA ILE A 58 6.28 -0.93 1.32
C ILE A 58 6.60 -1.36 2.74
N MET A 59 6.16 -0.54 3.69
CA MET A 59 6.29 -0.76 5.13
C MET A 59 5.14 -1.60 5.69
N GLN A 60 3.94 -1.40 5.12
CA GLN A 60 2.74 -2.15 5.47
C GLN A 60 1.74 -2.07 4.33
N VAL A 61 1.02 -3.16 4.12
CA VAL A 61 -0.16 -3.22 3.26
C VAL A 61 -1.22 -4.06 3.97
N GLU A 62 -2.43 -3.54 4.04
CA GLU A 62 -3.53 -4.21 4.73
C GLU A 62 -4.85 -3.94 4.02
N THR A 63 -5.71 -4.95 4.01
CA THR A 63 -7.08 -4.91 3.49
C THR A 63 -7.97 -5.57 4.53
N ARG A 64 -9.10 -4.94 4.86
CA ARG A 64 -10.11 -5.50 5.76
C ARG A 64 -10.44 -6.93 5.35
N GLU A 65 -10.61 -7.82 6.33
CA GLU A 65 -10.73 -9.27 6.12
C GLU A 65 -11.86 -9.61 5.14
N GLU A 66 -12.99 -8.92 5.25
CA GLU A 66 -14.17 -9.08 4.40
C GLU A 66 -13.97 -8.62 2.94
N ASN A 67 -12.92 -7.83 2.66
CA ASN A 67 -12.60 -7.30 1.33
C ASN A 67 -11.30 -7.88 0.74
N GLN A 68 -10.74 -8.91 1.38
CA GLN A 68 -9.53 -9.56 0.88
C GLN A 68 -9.81 -10.37 -0.38
N ARG A 69 -8.77 -10.52 -1.21
CA ARG A 69 -8.81 -11.23 -2.52
C ARG A 69 -9.63 -10.53 -3.60
N GLU A 70 -9.98 -9.26 -3.38
CA GLU A 70 -10.70 -8.44 -4.35
C GLU A 70 -9.79 -7.58 -5.26
N GLY A 71 -8.47 -7.77 -5.15
CA GLY A 71 -7.48 -7.01 -5.92
C GLY A 71 -7.25 -5.57 -5.44
N ILE A 72 -7.87 -5.14 -4.34
CA ILE A 72 -7.78 -3.76 -3.82
C ILE A 72 -6.32 -3.39 -3.49
N ALA A 73 -5.58 -4.24 -2.77
CA ALA A 73 -4.16 -4.00 -2.48
C ALA A 73 -3.32 -3.89 -3.76
N THR A 74 -3.60 -4.70 -4.78
CA THR A 74 -2.95 -4.63 -6.09
C THR A 74 -3.30 -3.30 -6.79
N ALA A 75 -4.53 -2.82 -6.66
CA ALA A 75 -4.95 -1.54 -7.20
C ALA A 75 -4.24 -0.35 -6.51
N LEU A 76 -3.97 -0.42 -5.21
CA LEU A 76 -3.15 0.58 -4.51
C LEU A 76 -1.72 0.63 -5.08
N ALA A 77 -1.13 -0.54 -5.32
CA ALA A 77 0.19 -0.69 -5.93
C ALA A 77 0.21 -0.11 -7.36
N GLN A 78 -0.78 -0.46 -8.19
CA GLN A 78 -0.90 0.07 -9.55
C GLN A 78 -1.09 1.59 -9.55
N TYR A 79 -1.90 2.12 -8.62
CA TYR A 79 -2.06 3.56 -8.44
C TYR A 79 -0.71 4.25 -8.18
N ALA A 80 0.16 3.66 -7.36
CA ALA A 80 1.49 4.22 -7.11
C ALA A 80 2.31 4.31 -8.41
N VAL A 81 2.36 3.22 -9.17
CA VAL A 81 3.09 3.13 -10.45
C VAL A 81 2.55 4.14 -11.47
N ASP A 82 1.22 4.18 -11.66
CA ASP A 82 0.58 5.06 -12.64
C ASP A 82 0.79 6.55 -12.35
N ASN A 83 0.97 6.91 -11.08
CA ASN A 83 1.20 8.29 -10.62
C ASN A 83 2.68 8.59 -10.34
N GLY A 84 3.61 7.70 -10.72
CA GLY A 84 5.05 7.92 -10.55
C GLY A 84 5.50 8.01 -9.10
N ILE A 85 4.75 7.40 -8.18
CA ILE A 85 5.12 7.25 -6.78
C ILE A 85 6.11 6.08 -6.67
N PRO A 86 7.33 6.29 -6.13
CA PRO A 86 8.25 5.19 -5.87
C PRO A 86 7.61 4.15 -4.96
N ILE A 87 7.66 2.89 -5.39
CA ILE A 87 7.10 1.75 -4.68
C ILE A 87 8.03 0.56 -4.86
N PHE A 88 8.38 -0.10 -3.77
CA PHE A 88 9.24 -1.28 -3.78
C PHE A 88 8.78 -2.31 -2.76
N HIS A 89 8.88 -3.59 -3.11
CA HIS A 89 8.70 -4.67 -2.13
C HIS A 89 9.82 -4.62 -1.09
N SER A 90 9.46 -4.93 0.15
CA SER A 90 10.46 -5.24 1.18
C SER A 90 11.19 -6.54 0.82
N PRO A 91 12.45 -6.74 1.25
CA PRO A 91 13.15 -8.00 1.08
C PRO A 91 12.33 -9.19 1.61
N GLU A 92 12.42 -10.35 0.96
CA GLU A 92 11.67 -11.55 1.35
C GLU A 92 11.83 -11.88 2.85
N GLU A 93 13.03 -11.76 3.41
CA GLU A 93 13.29 -12.01 4.83
C GLU A 93 12.56 -11.05 5.80
N HIS A 94 12.10 -9.90 5.32
CA HIS A 94 11.38 -8.90 6.10
C HIS A 94 9.86 -9.02 5.93
N CYS A 95 9.39 -9.86 5.00
CA CYS A 95 7.98 -10.02 4.71
C CYS A 95 7.30 -10.99 5.68
N THR A 96 6.05 -10.67 6.05
CA THR A 96 5.13 -11.69 6.55
C THR A 96 4.76 -12.66 5.43
N HIS A 97 4.15 -13.80 5.77
CA HIS A 97 3.67 -14.75 4.75
C HIS A 97 2.66 -14.10 3.77
N GLU A 98 1.82 -13.21 4.28
CA GLU A 98 0.83 -12.46 3.50
C GLU A 98 1.52 -11.40 2.63
N GLY A 99 2.49 -10.67 3.19
CA GLY A 99 3.30 -9.71 2.43
C GLY A 99 4.07 -10.37 1.28
N LEU A 100 4.63 -11.54 1.52
CA LEU A 100 5.32 -12.32 0.49
C LEU A 100 4.35 -12.82 -0.59
N SER A 101 3.16 -13.26 -0.19
CA SER A 101 2.11 -13.65 -1.14
C SER A 101 1.65 -12.48 -2.00
N PHE A 102 1.55 -11.28 -1.41
CA PHE A 102 1.26 -10.05 -2.15
C PHE A 102 2.39 -9.69 -3.12
N ALA A 103 3.65 -9.80 -2.69
CA ALA A 103 4.80 -9.55 -3.54
C ALA A 103 4.81 -10.47 -4.77
N TYR A 104 4.54 -11.77 -4.58
CA TYR A 104 4.42 -12.71 -5.68
C TYR A 104 3.22 -12.47 -6.60
N ALA A 105 2.16 -11.84 -6.10
CA ALA A 105 0.99 -11.47 -6.90
C ALA A 105 1.18 -10.17 -7.70
N THR A 106 2.25 -9.40 -7.44
CA THR A 106 2.50 -8.08 -8.02
C THR A 106 3.90 -8.01 -8.64
N ASP A 107 4.05 -8.65 -9.80
CA ASP A 107 5.31 -8.77 -10.54
C ASP A 107 5.77 -7.48 -11.25
N PHE A 108 4.98 -6.41 -11.17
CA PHE A 108 5.26 -5.10 -11.74
C PHE A 108 5.92 -4.13 -10.73
N ILE A 109 6.20 -4.58 -9.51
CA ILE A 109 6.93 -3.84 -8.49
C ILE A 109 8.25 -4.57 -8.23
N ASP A 110 9.35 -3.83 -8.27
CA ASP A 110 10.67 -4.36 -7.95
C ASP A 110 10.87 -4.47 -6.42
N GLU A 111 11.74 -5.39 -6.00
CA GLU A 111 12.24 -5.41 -4.62
C GLU A 111 13.25 -4.28 -4.40
N ILE A 112 13.23 -3.66 -3.22
CA ILE A 112 14.23 -2.65 -2.84
C ILE A 112 15.60 -3.31 -2.64
N ASP A 113 16.68 -2.58 -2.94
CA ASP A 113 18.02 -2.98 -2.53
C ASP A 113 18.07 -3.23 -1.00
N PRO A 114 18.45 -4.43 -0.53
CA PRO A 114 18.54 -4.74 0.90
C PRO A 114 19.45 -3.79 1.69
N GLU A 115 20.44 -3.15 1.05
CA GLU A 115 21.30 -2.14 1.70
C GLU A 115 20.58 -0.81 1.98
N LEU A 116 19.47 -0.55 1.28
CA LEU A 116 18.62 0.64 1.42
C LEU A 116 17.31 0.35 2.15
N ALA A 117 16.98 -0.93 2.37
CA ALA A 117 15.78 -1.34 3.06
C ALA A 117 15.79 -0.86 4.52
N TYR A 118 14.67 -0.29 4.94
CA TYR A 118 14.35 -0.14 6.36
C TYR A 118 14.41 -1.50 7.03
N GLN A 119 15.16 -1.55 8.14
CA GLN A 119 15.26 -2.73 8.99
C GLN A 119 14.41 -2.51 10.25
N PRO A 120 13.47 -3.41 10.57
CA PRO A 120 12.60 -3.29 11.73
C PRO A 120 13.32 -3.40 13.08
#